data_AF-A0A3E4VY97-F1
#
_entry.id   AF-A0A3E4VY97-F1
#
_cell.length_a   1.000
_cell.length_b   1.000
_cell.length_c   1.000
_cell.angle_alpha   90.00
_cell.angle_beta   90.00
_cell.angle_gamma   90.00
#
_symmetry.space_group_name_H-M   'P 1'
#
loop_
_entity.id
_entity.type
_entity.pdbx_description
1 polymer ?
#
loop_
_entity_poly.entity_id
_entity_poly.type
_entity_poly.pdbx_seq_one_letter_code
_entity_poly.pdbx_strand_id
1 'polypeptide(L)'
;MNPQYKIDYAFEDIFDAYAYVKTSIVFDALFAIIAGIIITTLVFKLSGIVKDMISEGKGFNTKHFFEVGKEYMAVMLVIVMLPVFVTLFEQLLAYTADQLVNKLAPSGAYNHNDHIFHLAESMIEDSQNMDLADAVVSGPFKAISGILMSAIGAFFACAYNYVMHIFVANRYLMVLMMELVGPIAIVCLLNNDTRSSFFTWMKGMFGIFMLYPGFIMASVFADEYTAKLITNSVWPAFVLVIFSFILKLSLLATVKSMVNKWL
;
A
#
# COMPACT_ATOMS: atom_id res chain seq x y z
N MET A 1 -29.78 -0.88 -17.15
CA MET A 1 -28.77 0.03 -16.58
C MET A 1 -27.67 -0.84 -16.01
N ASN A 2 -26.55 -0.94 -16.74
CA ASN A 2 -25.45 -1.81 -16.39
C ASN A 2 -24.51 -1.01 -15.47
N PRO A 3 -24.26 -1.40 -14.21
CA PRO A 3 -23.20 -0.80 -13.45
C PRO A 3 -21.89 -1.31 -14.08
N GLN A 4 -21.34 -0.54 -15.02
CA GLN A 4 -19.92 -0.64 -15.30
C GLN A 4 -19.21 -0.32 -13.99
N TYR A 5 -18.87 -1.35 -13.23
CA TYR A 5 -17.87 -1.28 -12.18
C TYR A 5 -16.56 -0.97 -12.91
N LYS A 6 -16.29 0.32 -13.12
CA LYS A 6 -15.00 0.80 -13.57
C LYS A 6 -14.03 0.53 -12.43
N ILE A 7 -13.15 -0.44 -12.62
CA ILE A 7 -12.20 -0.86 -11.60
C ILE A 7 -11.06 0.16 -11.43
N ASP A 8 -11.08 1.25 -12.21
CA ASP A 8 -10.22 2.42 -12.02
C ASP A 8 -10.41 3.14 -10.67
N TYR A 9 -11.54 2.98 -9.98
CA TYR A 9 -11.83 3.70 -8.73
C TYR A 9 -11.25 3.06 -7.46
N ALA A 10 -10.75 1.82 -7.50
CA ALA A 10 -10.34 1.10 -6.29
C ALA A 10 -9.13 1.73 -5.57
N PHE A 11 -8.15 2.24 -6.32
CA PHE A 11 -7.00 2.93 -5.75
C PHE A 11 -7.31 4.38 -5.42
N GLU A 12 -8.12 5.02 -6.24
CA GLU A 12 -8.57 6.40 -6.04
C GLU A 12 -9.38 6.51 -4.75
N ASP A 13 -10.37 5.64 -4.52
CA ASP A 13 -11.19 5.62 -3.31
C ASP A 13 -10.37 5.37 -2.04
N ILE A 14 -9.41 4.45 -2.09
CA ILE A 14 -8.53 4.17 -0.94
C ILE A 14 -7.54 5.33 -0.74
N PHE A 15 -7.00 5.91 -1.81
CA PHE A 15 -6.11 7.05 -1.74
C PHE A 15 -6.84 8.27 -1.19
N ASP A 16 -8.09 8.50 -1.58
CA ASP A 16 -8.95 9.56 -1.08
C ASP A 16 -9.28 9.35 0.40
N ALA A 17 -9.58 8.12 0.82
CA ALA A 17 -9.75 7.80 2.23
C ALA A 17 -8.46 8.04 3.04
N TYR A 18 -7.31 7.66 2.50
CA TYR A 18 -5.99 7.95 3.08
C TYR A 18 -5.73 9.46 3.17
N ALA A 19 -5.96 10.19 2.08
CA ALA A 19 -5.75 11.62 1.99
C ALA A 19 -6.65 12.36 2.97
N TYR A 20 -7.92 11.95 3.07
CA TYR A 20 -8.87 12.48 4.04
C TYR A 20 -8.39 12.30 5.49
N VAL A 21 -7.89 11.11 5.85
CA VAL A 21 -7.35 10.86 7.19
C VAL A 21 -6.07 11.68 7.41
N LYS A 22 -5.20 11.77 6.41
CA LYS A 22 -3.95 12.54 6.48
C LYS A 22 -4.20 14.04 6.66
N THR A 23 -5.18 14.60 5.98
CA THR A 23 -5.58 16.02 6.11
C THR A 23 -6.59 16.24 7.24
N SER A 24 -6.86 15.21 8.04
CA SER A 24 -7.79 15.35 9.16
C SER A 24 -7.14 16.18 10.28
N ILE A 25 -7.97 16.95 10.98
CA ILE A 25 -7.53 17.72 12.15
C ILE A 25 -6.87 16.85 13.22
N VAL A 26 -7.26 15.58 13.32
CA VAL A 26 -6.70 14.64 14.29
C VAL A 26 -5.26 14.29 13.93
N PHE A 27 -4.99 13.96 12.66
CA PHE A 27 -3.64 13.64 12.20
C PHE A 27 -2.71 14.85 12.33
N ASP A 28 -3.15 16.01 11.85
CA ASP A 28 -2.40 17.26 11.96
C ASP A 28 -2.10 17.63 13.41
N ALA A 29 -3.08 17.49 14.31
CA ALA A 29 -2.86 17.76 15.74
C ALA A 29 -1.86 16.79 16.36
N LEU A 30 -1.95 15.49 16.07
CA LEU A 30 -1.02 14.49 16.60
C LEU A 30 0.41 14.74 16.09
N PHE A 31 0.56 14.98 14.78
CA PHE A 31 1.85 15.30 14.18
C PHE A 31 2.42 16.59 14.77
N ALA A 32 1.61 17.64 14.89
CA ALA A 32 2.02 18.93 15.46
C ALA A 32 2.43 18.81 16.93
N ILE A 33 1.76 17.98 17.73
CA ILE A 33 2.16 17.73 19.14
C ILE A 33 3.54 17.06 19.18
N ILE A 34 3.75 15.98 18.42
CA ILE A 34 5.01 15.24 18.41
C ILE A 34 6.15 16.10 17.87
N ALA A 35 5.96 16.69 16.69
CA ALA A 35 6.94 17.58 16.07
C ALA A 35 7.19 18.82 16.94
N GLY A 36 6.14 19.40 17.53
CA GLY A 36 6.22 20.59 18.37
C GLY A 36 7.04 20.39 19.64
N ILE A 37 6.86 19.27 20.35
CA ILE A 37 7.68 18.93 21.52
C ILE A 37 9.16 18.82 21.13
N ILE A 38 9.45 18.14 20.01
CA ILE A 38 10.81 17.92 19.52
C ILE A 38 11.46 19.24 19.08
N ILE A 39 10.78 20.02 18.25
CA ILE A 39 11.27 21.32 17.76
C ILE A 39 11.50 22.27 18.94
N THR A 40 10.58 22.32 19.91
CA THR A 40 10.74 23.14 21.12
C THR A 40 12.00 22.73 21.90
N THR A 41 12.23 21.42 22.05
CA THR A 41 13.43 20.89 22.71
C THR A 41 14.72 21.28 21.97
N LEU A 42 14.69 21.23 20.63
CA LEU A 42 15.82 21.63 19.78
C LEU A 42 16.09 23.14 19.85
N VAL A 43 15.05 23.96 19.90
CA VAL A 43 15.15 25.42 20.11
C VAL A 43 15.77 25.74 21.47
N PHE A 44 15.38 25.01 22.53
CA PHE A 44 16.01 25.18 23.84
C PHE A 44 17.49 24.77 23.84
N LYS A 45 17.87 23.70 23.14
CA LYS A 45 19.29 23.33 22.97
C LYS A 45 20.07 24.41 22.24
N LEU A 46 19.52 24.95 21.14
CA LEU A 46 20.15 26.07 20.42
C LEU A 46 20.28 27.32 21.30
N SER A 47 19.26 27.63 22.10
CA SER A 47 19.29 28.76 23.04
C SER A 47 20.36 28.57 24.12
N GLY A 48 20.56 27.33 24.59
CA GLY A 48 21.67 26.96 25.48
C GLY A 48 23.03 27.26 24.86
N ILE A 49 23.26 26.81 23.62
CA ILE A 49 24.50 27.10 22.87
C ILE A 49 24.75 28.61 22.75
N VAL A 50 23.71 29.40 22.45
CA VAL A 50 23.81 30.87 22.41
C VAL A 50 24.21 31.46 23.76
N LYS A 51 23.58 31.00 24.85
CA LYS A 51 23.86 31.47 26.20
C LYS A 51 25.29 31.15 26.62
N ASP A 52 25.77 29.94 26.33
CA ASP A 52 27.13 29.51 26.65
C ASP A 52 28.17 30.38 25.94
N MET A 53 27.99 30.65 24.63
CA MET A 53 28.87 31.55 23.86
C MET A 53 28.92 32.99 24.40
N ILE A 54 27.78 33.52 24.87
CA ILE A 54 27.74 34.87 25.49
C ILE A 54 28.48 34.87 26.83
N SER A 55 28.35 33.79 27.62
CA SER A 55 28.98 33.67 28.93
C SER A 55 30.50 33.51 28.87
N GLU A 56 31.04 32.95 27.78
CA GLU A 56 32.49 32.83 27.53
C GLU A 56 33.18 34.17 27.19
N GLY A 57 32.44 35.29 27.20
CA GLY A 57 32.99 36.63 27.05
C GLY A 57 33.48 36.99 25.64
N LYS A 58 33.29 36.11 24.65
CA LYS A 58 33.67 36.33 23.24
C LYS A 58 32.60 37.06 22.41
N GLY A 59 31.45 37.38 22.98
CA GLY A 59 30.30 37.92 22.26
C GLY A 59 29.64 36.90 21.32
N PHE A 60 28.61 37.33 20.57
CA PHE A 60 27.93 36.44 19.63
C PHE A 60 28.76 36.27 18.35
N ASN A 61 29.49 35.16 18.25
CA ASN A 61 30.18 34.78 17.02
C ASN A 61 29.25 33.93 16.14
N THR A 62 28.69 34.57 15.10
CA THR A 62 27.79 33.93 14.11
C THR A 62 28.42 32.68 13.48
N LYS A 63 29.72 32.71 13.18
CA LYS A 63 30.40 31.58 12.54
C LYS A 63 30.43 30.36 13.46
N HIS A 64 30.72 30.57 14.75
CA HIS A 64 30.75 29.50 15.73
C HIS A 64 29.35 28.96 16.06
N PHE A 65 28.35 29.85 16.15
CA PHE A 65 26.95 29.44 16.30
C PHE A 65 26.50 28.52 15.17
N PHE A 66 26.76 28.89 13.92
CA PHE A 66 26.39 28.05 12.77
C PHE A 66 27.19 26.74 12.74
N GLU A 67 28.44 26.73 13.17
CA GLU A 67 29.27 25.53 13.20
C GLU A 67 28.72 24.46 14.14
N VAL A 68 28.27 24.87 15.33
CA VAL A 68 27.71 23.96 16.36
C VAL A 68 26.21 23.74 16.18
N GLY A 69 25.48 24.76 15.72
CA GLY A 69 24.02 24.78 15.62
C GLY A 69 23.45 24.21 14.31
N LYS A 70 24.24 24.14 13.23
CA LYS A 70 23.75 23.72 11.89
C LYS A 70 23.06 22.35 11.89
N GLU A 71 23.52 21.41 12.71
CA GLU A 71 22.95 20.05 12.75
C GLU A 71 21.53 20.07 13.32
N TYR A 72 21.32 20.80 14.42
CA TYR A 72 19.99 21.01 15.01
C TYR A 72 19.06 21.78 14.06
N MET A 73 19.57 22.82 13.39
CA MET A 73 18.80 23.60 12.41
C MET A 73 18.39 22.76 11.19
N ALA A 74 19.31 21.95 10.65
CA ALA A 74 19.02 21.05 9.54
C ALA A 74 17.96 20.01 9.94
N VAL A 75 18.08 19.41 11.12
CA VAL A 75 17.08 18.44 11.61
C VAL A 75 15.71 19.08 11.80
N MET A 76 15.61 20.28 12.37
CA MET A 76 14.32 20.99 12.46
C MET A 76 13.71 21.24 11.09
N LEU A 77 14.52 21.68 10.11
CA LEU A 77 14.04 21.91 8.75
C LEU A 77 13.53 20.63 8.10
N VAL A 78 14.23 19.51 8.28
CA VAL A 78 13.79 18.20 7.77
C VAL A 78 12.48 17.76 8.41
N ILE A 79 12.29 17.96 9.73
CA ILE A 79 11.04 17.65 10.43
C ILE A 79 9.87 18.46 9.86
N VAL A 80 10.05 19.76 9.65
CA VAL A 80 9.01 20.64 9.10
C VAL A 80 8.67 20.26 7.65
N MET A 81 9.67 19.86 6.87
CA MET A 81 9.48 19.47 5.47
C MET A 81 8.97 18.03 5.29
N LEU A 82 9.03 17.20 6.33
CA LEU A 82 8.68 15.77 6.25
C LEU A 82 7.29 15.51 5.63
N PRO A 83 6.20 16.18 6.06
CA PRO A 83 4.87 15.91 5.49
C PRO A 83 4.77 16.21 3.99
N VAL A 84 5.47 17.26 3.56
CA VAL A 84 5.55 17.65 2.15
C VAL A 84 6.27 16.57 1.34
N PHE A 85 7.42 16.09 1.83
CA PHE A 85 8.16 15.02 1.18
C PHE A 85 7.35 13.73 1.06
N VAL A 86 6.67 13.30 2.13
CA VAL A 86 5.84 12.09 2.09
C VAL A 86 4.71 12.25 1.08
N THR A 87 4.04 13.40 1.06
CA THR A 87 2.94 13.67 0.11
C THR A 87 3.41 13.63 -1.34
N LEU A 88 4.53 14.27 -1.66
CA LEU A 88 5.09 14.26 -3.02
C LEU A 88 5.46 12.84 -3.47
N PHE A 89 6.03 12.04 -2.56
CA PHE A 89 6.41 10.67 -2.87
C PHE A 89 5.20 9.78 -3.11
N GLU A 90 4.13 9.94 -2.32
CA GLU A 90 2.86 9.23 -2.52
C GLU A 90 2.21 9.59 -3.86
N GLN A 91 2.17 10.87 -4.22
CA GLN A 91 1.64 11.32 -5.52
C GLN A 91 2.44 10.73 -6.68
N LEU A 92 3.77 10.70 -6.55
CA LEU A 92 4.64 10.11 -7.57
C LEU A 92 4.40 8.61 -7.72
N LEU A 93 4.22 7.89 -6.61
CA LEU A 93 3.92 6.46 -6.63
C LEU A 93 2.54 6.17 -7.21
N ALA A 94 1.52 6.92 -6.83
CA ALA A 94 0.16 6.82 -7.40
C ALA A 94 0.20 7.03 -8.92
N TYR A 95 0.82 8.12 -9.37
CA TYR A 95 0.99 8.39 -10.80
C TYR A 95 1.75 7.28 -11.54
N THR A 96 2.82 6.76 -10.93
CA THR A 96 3.60 5.67 -11.51
C THR A 96 2.79 4.38 -11.59
N ALA A 97 1.97 4.09 -10.59
CA ALA A 97 1.06 2.96 -10.60
C ALA A 97 0.02 3.10 -11.69
N ASP A 98 -0.63 4.25 -11.84
CA ASP A 98 -1.61 4.49 -12.88
C ASP A 98 -0.98 4.26 -14.26
N GLN A 99 0.22 4.80 -14.48
CA GLN A 99 0.96 4.54 -15.73
C GLN A 99 1.32 3.06 -15.92
N LEU A 100 1.77 2.38 -14.86
CA LEU A 100 2.17 0.99 -14.92
C LEU A 100 0.98 0.09 -15.21
N VAL A 101 -0.14 0.34 -14.54
CA VAL A 101 -1.44 -0.30 -14.75
C VAL A 101 -1.89 -0.12 -16.20
N ASN A 102 -1.90 1.12 -16.68
CA ASN A 102 -2.33 1.46 -18.03
C ASN A 102 -1.42 0.85 -19.12
N LYS A 103 -0.12 0.65 -18.84
CA LYS A 103 0.85 0.08 -19.80
C LYS A 103 0.92 -1.45 -19.77
N LEU A 104 0.83 -2.06 -18.59
CA LEU A 104 0.89 -3.52 -18.45
C LEU A 104 -0.44 -4.17 -18.81
N ALA A 105 -1.55 -3.44 -18.69
CA ALA A 105 -2.87 -3.93 -18.99
C ALA A 105 -3.72 -2.77 -19.54
N PRO A 106 -3.60 -2.48 -20.85
CA PRO A 106 -4.28 -1.36 -21.51
C PRO A 106 -5.81 -1.49 -21.57
N SER A 107 -6.36 -2.66 -21.24
CA SER A 107 -7.79 -2.89 -20.96
C SER A 107 -8.17 -2.63 -19.50
N GLY A 108 -7.27 -2.00 -18.73
CA GLY A 108 -7.28 -1.88 -17.27
C GLY A 108 -6.47 -3.01 -16.63
N ALA A 109 -5.54 -2.71 -15.71
CA ALA A 109 -4.85 -3.73 -14.88
C ALA A 109 -5.77 -4.51 -13.96
N TYR A 110 -7.04 -4.15 -14.01
CA TYR A 110 -8.13 -4.83 -13.42
C TYR A 110 -9.23 -5.11 -14.43
N ASN A 111 -8.89 -5.67 -15.59
CA ASN A 111 -9.87 -6.47 -16.31
C ASN A 111 -10.02 -7.87 -15.65
N HIS A 112 -10.06 -7.92 -14.31
CA HIS A 112 -10.41 -9.11 -13.51
C HIS A 112 -11.81 -9.60 -13.82
N ASN A 113 -12.66 -8.67 -14.26
CA ASN A 113 -14.03 -8.90 -14.66
C ASN A 113 -14.17 -9.56 -16.02
N ASP A 114 -13.11 -9.79 -16.80
CA ASP A 114 -13.27 -10.60 -18.01
C ASP A 114 -12.78 -12.02 -17.76
N HIS A 115 -11.63 -12.30 -17.14
CA HIS A 115 -11.16 -13.69 -17.04
C HIS A 115 -11.79 -14.52 -15.90
N ILE A 116 -11.89 -13.99 -14.67
CA ILE A 116 -12.58 -14.71 -13.58
C ILE A 116 -14.08 -14.63 -13.78
N PHE A 117 -14.61 -13.51 -14.29
CA PHE A 117 -16.02 -13.42 -14.63
C PHE A 117 -16.36 -14.28 -15.84
N HIS A 118 -15.55 -14.37 -16.90
CA HIS A 118 -15.77 -15.34 -17.98
C HIS A 118 -15.61 -16.77 -17.49
N LEU A 119 -14.78 -17.04 -16.48
CA LEU A 119 -14.77 -18.35 -15.81
C LEU A 119 -16.04 -18.58 -14.99
N ALA A 120 -16.55 -17.56 -14.30
CA ALA A 120 -17.78 -17.63 -13.53
C ALA A 120 -19.01 -17.71 -14.46
N GLU A 121 -18.97 -17.02 -15.59
CA GLU A 121 -19.97 -16.95 -16.64
C GLU A 121 -19.93 -18.22 -17.47
N SER A 122 -18.76 -18.78 -17.79
CA SER A 122 -18.64 -20.12 -18.36
C SER A 122 -19.13 -21.18 -17.37
N MET A 123 -18.92 -21.00 -16.06
CA MET A 123 -19.52 -21.87 -15.03
C MET A 123 -21.06 -21.72 -14.96
N ILE A 124 -21.59 -20.51 -15.23
CA ILE A 124 -23.04 -20.26 -15.32
C ILE A 124 -23.61 -20.86 -16.61
N GLU A 125 -22.94 -20.68 -17.75
CA GLU A 125 -23.32 -21.23 -19.06
C GLU A 125 -23.23 -22.76 -19.05
N ASP A 126 -22.17 -23.36 -18.51
CA ASP A 126 -22.07 -24.82 -18.33
C ASP A 126 -23.18 -25.36 -17.41
N SER A 127 -23.61 -24.56 -16.43
CA SER A 127 -24.76 -24.89 -15.57
C SER A 127 -26.11 -24.73 -16.28
N GLN A 128 -26.25 -23.79 -17.22
CA GLN A 128 -27.49 -23.48 -17.93
C GLN A 128 -27.69 -24.35 -19.18
N ASN A 129 -26.61 -24.72 -19.86
CA ASN A 129 -26.58 -25.61 -21.02
C ASN A 129 -26.62 -27.09 -20.63
N MET A 130 -26.72 -27.38 -19.33
CA MET A 130 -27.00 -28.73 -18.83
C MET A 130 -28.43 -29.12 -19.23
N ASP A 131 -28.54 -29.80 -20.37
CA ASP A 131 -29.81 -30.23 -20.95
C ASP A 131 -30.69 -30.93 -19.91
N LEU A 132 -31.99 -30.65 -19.94
CA LEU A 132 -32.96 -31.15 -18.96
C LEU A 132 -33.02 -32.70 -18.99
N ALA A 133 -32.61 -33.30 -20.12
CA ALA A 133 -32.39 -34.73 -20.29
C ALA A 133 -31.16 -35.27 -19.52
N ASP A 134 -30.07 -34.51 -19.40
CA ASP A 134 -28.85 -34.91 -18.66
C ASP A 134 -29.02 -34.68 -17.14
N ALA A 135 -29.85 -33.72 -16.73
CA ALA A 135 -30.23 -33.48 -15.34
C ALA A 135 -31.11 -34.60 -14.73
N VAL A 136 -31.92 -35.28 -15.54
CA VAL A 136 -32.72 -36.45 -15.12
C VAL A 136 -31.84 -37.69 -14.95
N VAL A 137 -30.80 -37.86 -15.77
CA VAL A 137 -29.87 -39.01 -15.72
C VAL A 137 -28.81 -38.85 -14.63
N SER A 138 -28.42 -37.62 -14.30
CA SER A 138 -27.37 -37.33 -13.32
C SER A 138 -27.86 -36.89 -11.93
N GLY A 139 -29.17 -36.72 -11.77
CA GLY A 139 -29.83 -36.45 -10.49
C GLY A 139 -29.69 -35.00 -9.98
N PRO A 140 -30.51 -34.60 -8.98
CA PRO A 140 -30.56 -33.24 -8.43
C PRO A 140 -29.22 -32.70 -7.93
N PHE A 141 -28.23 -33.57 -7.74
CA PHE A 141 -26.88 -33.23 -7.30
C PHE A 141 -26.08 -32.41 -8.33
N LYS A 142 -26.28 -32.64 -9.65
CA LYS A 142 -25.50 -31.95 -10.71
C LYS A 142 -26.00 -30.52 -10.97
N ALA A 143 -27.32 -30.29 -10.88
CA ALA A 143 -27.90 -28.94 -10.97
C ALA A 143 -27.58 -28.08 -9.72
N ILE A 144 -27.59 -28.68 -8.53
CA ILE A 144 -27.09 -28.04 -7.30
C ILE A 144 -25.60 -27.73 -7.45
N SER A 145 -24.82 -28.60 -8.09
CA SER A 145 -23.39 -28.35 -8.33
C SER A 145 -23.14 -27.16 -9.27
N GLY A 146 -23.91 -26.98 -10.35
CA GLY A 146 -23.74 -25.84 -11.26
C GLY A 146 -24.04 -24.48 -10.62
N ILE A 147 -25.13 -24.38 -9.86
CA ILE A 147 -25.47 -23.18 -9.07
C ILE A 147 -24.42 -22.91 -7.98
N LEU A 148 -23.96 -23.96 -7.30
CA LEU A 148 -22.90 -23.86 -6.30
C LEU A 148 -21.57 -23.41 -6.93
N MET A 149 -21.22 -23.91 -8.10
CA MET A 149 -20.00 -23.52 -8.83
C MET A 149 -20.04 -22.07 -9.31
N SER A 150 -21.19 -21.63 -9.84
CA SER A 150 -21.46 -20.22 -10.17
C SER A 150 -21.32 -19.30 -8.94
N ALA A 151 -21.91 -19.69 -7.81
CA ALA A 151 -21.83 -18.93 -6.56
C ALA A 151 -20.39 -18.88 -6.02
N ILE A 152 -19.64 -19.97 -6.10
CA ILE A 152 -18.22 -20.05 -5.70
C ILE A 152 -17.38 -19.14 -6.60
N GLY A 153 -17.55 -19.21 -7.92
CA GLY A 153 -16.83 -18.36 -8.88
C GLY A 153 -17.05 -16.87 -8.62
N ALA A 154 -18.31 -16.46 -8.46
CA ALA A 154 -18.66 -15.07 -8.14
C ALA A 154 -18.11 -14.62 -6.77
N PHE A 155 -18.16 -15.49 -5.76
CA PHE A 155 -17.60 -15.19 -4.43
C PHE A 155 -16.09 -14.96 -4.51
N PHE A 156 -15.34 -15.83 -5.18
CA PHE A 156 -13.88 -15.69 -5.27
C PHE A 156 -13.46 -14.52 -6.16
N ALA A 157 -14.21 -14.19 -7.23
CA ALA A 157 -13.99 -12.98 -8.02
C ALA A 157 -14.14 -11.71 -7.15
N CYS A 158 -15.18 -11.68 -6.33
CA CYS A 158 -15.45 -10.59 -5.41
C CYS A 158 -14.38 -10.51 -4.31
N ALA A 159 -14.05 -11.63 -3.67
CA ALA A 159 -13.01 -11.73 -2.65
C ALA A 159 -11.64 -11.31 -3.18
N TYR A 160 -11.33 -11.67 -4.43
CA TYR A 160 -10.09 -11.31 -5.11
C TYR A 160 -9.92 -9.78 -5.20
N ASN A 161 -10.98 -9.03 -5.52
CA ASN A 161 -10.95 -7.56 -5.53
C ASN A 161 -10.71 -6.99 -4.13
N TYR A 162 -11.44 -7.49 -3.12
CA TYR A 162 -11.30 -7.00 -1.74
C TYR A 162 -9.95 -7.31 -1.10
N VAL A 163 -9.30 -8.43 -1.43
CA VAL A 163 -7.96 -8.75 -0.89
C VAL A 163 -6.96 -7.66 -1.24
N MET A 164 -6.96 -7.19 -2.49
CA MET A 164 -6.04 -6.13 -2.91
C MET A 164 -6.29 -4.82 -2.14
N HIS A 165 -7.55 -4.47 -1.91
CA HIS A 165 -7.94 -3.31 -1.12
C HIS A 165 -7.39 -3.41 0.31
N ILE A 166 -7.46 -4.60 0.92
CA ILE A 166 -6.92 -4.84 2.27
C ILE A 166 -5.40 -4.61 2.32
N PHE A 167 -4.65 -5.13 1.35
CA PHE A 167 -3.19 -4.96 1.32
C PHE A 167 -2.78 -3.49 1.11
N VAL A 168 -3.47 -2.78 0.20
CA VAL A 168 -3.22 -1.36 -0.09
C VAL A 168 -3.63 -0.48 1.09
N ALA A 169 -4.80 -0.70 1.70
CA ALA A 169 -5.25 0.02 2.88
C ALA A 169 -4.29 -0.18 4.07
N ASN A 170 -3.84 -1.42 4.30
CA ASN A 170 -2.83 -1.72 5.32
C ASN A 170 -1.52 -0.96 5.06
N ARG A 171 -1.11 -0.81 3.80
CA ARG A 171 0.06 -0.01 3.44
C ARG A 171 -0.15 1.47 3.76
N TYR A 172 -1.26 2.08 3.34
CA TYR A 172 -1.52 3.50 3.64
C TYR A 172 -1.60 3.78 5.14
N LEU A 173 -2.17 2.86 5.92
CA LEU A 173 -2.12 2.95 7.38
C LEU A 173 -0.67 2.93 7.92
N MET A 174 0.19 2.06 7.40
CA MET A 174 1.60 2.02 7.76
C MET A 174 2.34 3.32 7.40
N VAL A 175 2.01 3.94 6.25
CA VAL A 175 2.57 5.25 5.86
C VAL A 175 2.19 6.32 6.88
N LEU A 176 0.90 6.42 7.25
CA LEU A 176 0.43 7.38 8.26
C LEU A 176 1.17 7.20 9.59
N MET A 177 1.30 5.95 10.06
CA MET A 177 1.98 5.66 11.33
C MET A 177 3.47 6.02 11.27
N MET A 178 4.15 5.73 10.16
CA MET A 178 5.56 6.06 10.01
C MET A 178 5.82 7.56 9.83
N GLU A 179 4.92 8.28 9.16
CA GLU A 179 4.97 9.73 9.07
C GLU A 179 4.83 10.37 10.46
N LEU A 180 3.92 9.85 11.29
CA LEU A 180 3.74 10.30 12.68
C LEU A 180 4.98 10.11 13.55
N VAL A 181 5.68 8.97 13.40
CA VAL A 181 6.91 8.66 14.14
C VAL A 181 8.14 9.38 13.57
N GLY A 182 8.04 9.90 12.34
CA GLY A 182 9.15 10.51 11.61
C GLY A 182 9.91 11.60 12.37
N PRO A 183 9.26 12.57 13.04
CA PRO A 183 9.96 13.58 13.83
C PRO A 183 10.87 12.99 14.91
N ILE A 184 10.44 11.91 15.58
CA ILE A 184 11.21 11.20 16.61
C ILE A 184 12.42 10.52 15.97
N ALA A 185 12.21 9.83 14.86
CA ALA A 185 13.29 9.16 14.15
C ALA A 185 14.34 10.16 13.64
N ILE A 186 13.92 11.30 13.10
CA ILE A 186 14.85 12.32 12.57
C ILE A 186 15.68 12.93 13.70
N VAL A 187 15.10 13.22 14.87
CA VAL A 187 15.88 13.76 15.99
C VAL A 187 16.90 12.76 16.53
N CYS A 188 16.61 11.45 16.45
CA CYS A 188 17.57 10.40 16.81
C CYS A 188 18.85 10.43 15.96
N LEU A 189 18.85 11.07 14.77
CA LEU A 189 20.06 11.22 13.95
C LEU A 189 21.17 12.02 14.66
N LEU A 190 20.78 12.94 15.56
CA LEU A 190 21.68 13.84 16.27
C LEU A 190 22.51 13.15 17.36
N ASN A 191 22.12 11.96 17.82
CA ASN A 191 22.87 11.22 18.82
C ASN A 191 23.36 9.90 18.24
N ASN A 192 24.65 9.58 18.42
CA ASN A 192 25.24 8.35 17.92
C ASN A 192 24.56 7.10 18.49
N ASP A 193 24.12 7.14 19.76
CA ASP A 193 23.50 5.98 20.43
C ASP A 193 22.09 5.67 19.90
N THR A 194 21.36 6.68 19.43
CA THR A 194 19.99 6.52 18.93
C THR A 194 19.90 6.58 17.41
N ARG A 195 21.01 6.87 16.71
CA ARG A 195 21.07 6.96 15.24
C ARG A 195 20.58 5.70 14.54
N SER A 196 20.75 4.52 15.15
CA SER A 196 20.22 3.26 14.61
C SER A 196 18.71 3.32 14.41
N SER A 197 17.96 3.95 15.32
CA SER A 197 16.51 4.13 15.21
C SER A 197 16.10 4.95 13.99
N PHE A 198 16.88 5.97 13.60
CA PHE A 198 16.65 6.71 12.36
C PHE A 198 16.78 5.79 11.14
N PHE A 199 17.85 4.98 11.08
CA PHE A 199 18.06 4.07 9.96
C PHE A 199 17.01 2.97 9.89
N THR A 200 16.54 2.45 11.03
CA THR A 200 15.40 1.51 11.08
C THR A 200 14.13 2.16 10.55
N TRP A 201 13.80 3.38 10.98
CA TRP A 201 12.64 4.11 10.45
C TRP A 201 12.77 4.42 8.96
N MET A 202 13.95 4.81 8.47
CA MET A 202 14.17 5.14 7.06
C MET A 202 14.04 3.90 6.17
N LYS A 203 14.58 2.75 6.60
CA LYS A 203 14.33 1.45 5.95
C LYS A 203 12.84 1.08 5.99
N GLY A 204 12.21 1.34 7.14
CA GLY A 204 10.77 1.46 7.37
C GLY A 204 10.00 2.05 6.21
N MET A 205 10.19 3.35 6.06
CA MET A 205 9.56 4.18 5.06
C MET A 205 9.81 3.65 3.65
N PHE A 206 11.08 3.36 3.31
CA PHE A 206 11.43 2.83 2.00
C PHE A 206 10.70 1.52 1.69
N GLY A 207 10.66 0.59 2.64
CA GLY A 207 9.95 -0.67 2.50
C GLY A 207 8.46 -0.47 2.22
N ILE A 208 7.80 0.37 3.01
CA ILE A 208 6.36 0.65 2.86
C ILE A 208 6.05 1.34 1.51
N PHE A 209 6.94 2.21 1.04
CA PHE A 209 6.82 2.80 -0.30
C PHE A 209 6.93 1.74 -1.40
N MET A 210 7.84 0.77 -1.26
CA MET A 210 8.02 -0.31 -2.23
C MET A 210 6.87 -1.34 -2.25
N LEU A 211 6.06 -1.42 -1.19
CA LEU A 211 4.89 -2.31 -1.17
C LEU A 211 3.89 -1.96 -2.28
N TYR A 212 3.71 -0.69 -2.60
CA TYR A 212 2.73 -0.25 -3.60
C TYR A 212 3.03 -0.80 -5.01
N PRO A 213 4.20 -0.50 -5.62
CA PRO A 213 4.57 -1.13 -6.89
C PRO A 213 4.72 -2.65 -6.77
N GLY A 214 5.16 -3.15 -5.60
CA GLY A 214 5.27 -4.58 -5.33
C GLY A 214 3.93 -5.32 -5.44
N PHE A 215 2.86 -4.78 -4.84
CA PHE A 215 1.52 -5.37 -4.91
C PHE A 215 0.95 -5.34 -6.32
N ILE A 216 1.19 -4.27 -7.08
CA ILE A 216 0.77 -4.18 -8.49
C ILE A 216 1.47 -5.25 -9.32
N MET A 217 2.80 -5.37 -9.20
CA MET A 217 3.56 -6.39 -9.92
C MET A 217 3.12 -7.81 -9.55
N ALA A 218 2.93 -8.09 -8.26
CA ALA A 218 2.46 -9.39 -7.80
C ALA A 218 1.05 -9.72 -8.31
N SER A 219 0.16 -8.73 -8.34
CA SER A 219 -1.19 -8.88 -8.90
C SER A 219 -1.12 -9.23 -10.38
N VAL A 220 -0.46 -8.39 -11.19
CA VAL A 220 -0.37 -8.59 -12.64
C VAL A 220 0.30 -9.92 -12.98
N PHE A 221 1.34 -10.31 -12.24
CA PHE A 221 1.99 -11.60 -12.43
C PHE A 221 1.05 -12.79 -12.13
N ALA A 222 0.27 -12.71 -11.05
CA ALA A 222 -0.71 -13.75 -10.70
C ALA A 222 -1.76 -13.90 -11.80
N ASP A 223 -2.21 -12.79 -12.37
CA ASP A 223 -3.21 -12.75 -13.43
C ASP A 223 -2.70 -13.36 -14.73
N GLU A 224 -1.53 -12.91 -15.19
CA GLU A 224 -0.91 -13.43 -16.41
C GLU A 224 -0.59 -14.92 -16.31
N TYR A 225 -0.13 -15.38 -15.14
CA TYR A 225 0.11 -16.80 -14.92
C TYR A 225 -1.20 -17.60 -14.95
N THR A 226 -2.23 -17.10 -14.27
CA THR A 226 -3.55 -17.75 -14.21
C THR A 226 -4.18 -17.86 -15.60
N ALA A 227 -4.17 -16.78 -16.39
CA ALA A 227 -4.71 -16.77 -17.74
C ALA A 227 -4.07 -17.85 -18.62
N LYS A 228 -2.73 -17.94 -18.61
CA LYS A 228 -1.98 -18.96 -19.37
C LYS A 228 -2.22 -20.37 -18.86
N LEU A 229 -2.42 -20.54 -17.55
CA LEU A 229 -2.71 -21.84 -16.96
C LEU A 229 -4.09 -22.33 -17.39
N ILE A 230 -5.11 -21.46 -17.36
CA ILE A 230 -6.49 -21.79 -17.76
C ILE A 230 -6.54 -22.23 -19.23
N THR A 231 -5.93 -21.46 -20.14
CA THR A 231 -5.96 -21.77 -21.58
C THR A 231 -5.32 -23.11 -21.93
N ASN A 232 -4.38 -23.61 -21.11
CA ASN A 232 -3.65 -24.85 -21.36
C ASN A 232 -4.08 -26.04 -20.47
N SER A 233 -5.10 -25.85 -19.63
CA SER A 233 -5.44 -26.79 -18.55
C SER A 233 -6.69 -27.61 -18.86
N VAL A 234 -6.65 -28.91 -18.54
CA VAL A 234 -7.80 -29.84 -18.58
C VAL A 234 -8.56 -29.86 -17.24
N TRP A 235 -8.12 -29.08 -16.25
CA TRP A 235 -8.72 -29.05 -14.92
C TRP A 235 -10.08 -28.34 -14.89
N PRO A 236 -10.98 -28.73 -13.97
CA PRO A 236 -12.25 -28.04 -13.76
C PRO A 236 -12.08 -26.55 -13.40
N ALA A 237 -12.94 -25.70 -13.95
CA ALA A 237 -12.92 -24.24 -13.79
C ALA A 237 -12.85 -23.79 -12.31
N PHE A 238 -13.58 -24.44 -11.41
CA PHE A 238 -13.60 -24.08 -9.99
C PHE A 238 -12.24 -24.30 -9.29
N VAL A 239 -11.48 -25.33 -9.68
CA VAL A 239 -10.14 -25.59 -9.13
C VAL A 239 -9.19 -24.48 -9.54
N LEU A 240 -9.29 -24.02 -10.79
CA LEU A 240 -8.49 -22.93 -11.33
C LEU A 240 -8.80 -21.59 -10.66
N VAL A 241 -10.07 -21.33 -10.34
CA VAL A 241 -10.47 -20.12 -9.58
C VAL A 241 -9.92 -20.14 -8.16
N ILE A 242 -10.03 -21.26 -7.45
CA ILE A 242 -9.46 -21.40 -6.09
C ILE A 242 -7.94 -21.25 -6.13
N PHE A 243 -7.28 -21.89 -7.11
CA PHE A 243 -5.83 -21.78 -7.29
C PHE A 243 -5.41 -20.34 -7.59
N SER A 244 -6.10 -19.64 -8.50
CA SER A 244 -5.85 -18.23 -8.84
C SER A 244 -5.91 -17.33 -7.60
N PHE A 245 -6.96 -17.51 -6.79
CA PHE A 245 -7.12 -16.76 -5.55
C PHE A 245 -5.98 -17.03 -4.56
N ILE A 246 -5.63 -18.31 -4.34
CA ILE A 246 -4.53 -18.70 -3.44
C ILE A 246 -3.19 -18.15 -3.95
N LEU A 247 -2.94 -18.23 -5.26
CA LEU A 247 -1.73 -17.74 -5.90
C LEU A 247 -1.56 -16.24 -5.66
N LYS A 248 -2.59 -15.44 -5.93
CA LYS A 248 -2.52 -13.99 -5.68
C LYS A 248 -2.27 -13.67 -4.22
N LEU A 249 -3.03 -14.30 -3.32
CA LEU A 249 -2.86 -14.08 -1.88
C LEU A 249 -1.43 -14.43 -1.44
N SER A 250 -0.87 -15.53 -1.95
CA SER A 250 0.50 -15.95 -1.66
C SER A 250 1.54 -14.97 -2.18
N LEU A 251 1.38 -14.45 -3.39
CA LEU A 251 2.30 -13.48 -3.99
C LEU A 251 2.25 -12.13 -3.27
N LEU A 252 1.04 -11.62 -2.95
CA LEU A 252 0.89 -10.40 -2.14
C LEU A 252 1.50 -10.55 -0.75
N ALA A 253 1.30 -11.71 -0.10
CA ALA A 253 1.91 -12.02 1.18
C ALA A 253 3.45 -12.13 1.07
N THR A 254 3.97 -12.64 -0.04
CA THR A 254 5.41 -12.73 -0.31
C THR A 254 6.02 -11.35 -0.48
N VAL A 255 5.37 -10.44 -1.22
CA VAL A 255 5.80 -9.04 -1.33
C VAL A 255 5.86 -8.39 0.05
N LYS A 256 4.80 -8.55 0.85
CA LYS A 256 4.77 -8.02 2.22
C LYS A 256 5.88 -8.61 3.10
N SER A 257 6.10 -9.92 3.03
CA SER A 257 7.16 -10.61 3.79
C SER A 257 8.56 -10.18 3.35
N MET A 258 8.79 -10.03 2.05
CA MET A 258 10.06 -9.56 1.51
C MET A 258 10.38 -8.16 2.01
N VAL A 259 9.42 -7.23 1.92
CA VAL A 259 9.60 -5.88 2.47
C VAL A 259 9.83 -5.92 3.98
N ASN A 260 9.09 -6.75 4.71
CA ASN A 260 9.27 -6.88 6.17
C ASN A 260 10.64 -7.41 6.58
N LYS A 261 11.40 -8.09 5.70
CA LYS A 261 12.79 -8.49 5.98
C LYS A 261 13.78 -7.32 5.86
N TRP A 262 13.36 -6.22 5.23
CA TRP A 262 14.17 -5.02 5.04
C TRP A 262 13.94 -4.01 6.17
N LEU A 263 12.83 -4.18 6.90
CA LEU A 263 12.48 -3.51 8.16
C LEU A 263 13.35 -4.04 9.31
#